data_AF-A0A957LI55-F1
#
_entry.id   AF-A0A957LI55-F1
#
_cell.length_a   1.000
_cell.length_b   1.000
_cell.length_c   1.000
_cell.angle_alpha   90.00
_cell.angle_beta   90.00
_cell.angle_gamma   90.00
#
_symmetry.space_group_name_H-M   'P 1'
#
loop_
_entity.id
_entity.type
_entity.pdbx_description
1 polymer ?
#
loop_
_entity_poly.entity_id
_entity_poly.type
_entity_poly.pdbx_seq_one_letter_code
_entity_poly.pdbx_strand_id
1 'polypeptide(L)' 'MATLKSLTEREHEILRLLSDGLQNKEIARTLAITENTVETHLRHMYAKLEVYNRTQASRRYLQGQEPSTPDTLCVVRS' A
#
# COMPACT_ATOMS: atom_id res chain seq x y z
N MET A 1 -15.57 -9.68 4.94
CA MET A 1 -14.89 -9.17 3.73
C MET A 1 -14.55 -7.70 3.97
N ALA A 2 -13.28 -7.39 4.24
CA ALA A 2 -12.82 -6.02 4.41
C ALA A 2 -12.48 -5.42 3.05
N THR A 3 -13.12 -4.30 2.70
CA THR A 3 -12.93 -3.60 1.43
C THR A 3 -11.84 -2.55 1.61
N LEU A 4 -10.95 -2.34 0.62
CA LEU A 4 -9.92 -1.28 0.69
C LEU A 4 -10.53 0.10 1.02
N LYS A 5 -11.79 0.34 0.64
CA LYS A 5 -12.60 1.50 1.02
C LYS A 5 -12.71 1.79 2.52
N SER A 6 -12.43 0.82 3.39
CA SER A 6 -12.47 1.00 4.85
C SER A 6 -11.18 1.57 5.45
N LEU A 7 -10.14 1.75 4.63
CA LEU A 7 -8.89 2.38 5.07
C LEU A 7 -9.03 3.91 5.05
N THR A 8 -8.39 4.54 6.02
CA THR A 8 -8.26 6.00 6.08
C THR A 8 -7.41 6.52 4.92
N GLU A 9 -7.52 7.81 4.60
CA GLU A 9 -6.74 8.44 3.53
C GLU A 9 -5.23 8.25 3.72
N ARG A 10 -4.76 8.37 4.97
CA ARG A 10 -3.34 8.14 5.32
C ARG A 10 -2.90 6.70 5.10
N GLU A 11 -3.75 5.73 5.44
CA GLU A 11 -3.46 4.31 5.17
C GLU A 11 -3.40 4.03 3.66
N HIS A 12 -4.26 4.67 2.87
CA HIS A 12 -4.22 4.59 1.40
C HIS A 12 -2.96 5.20 0.80
N GLU A 13 -2.53 6.38 1.25
CA GLU A 13 -1.27 6.99 0.78
C GLU A 13 -0.08 6.07 1.05
N ILE A 14 0.01 5.53 2.27
CA ILE A 14 1.07 4.60 2.65
C ILE A 14 1.06 3.36 1.74
N LEU A 15 -0.11 2.77 1.49
CA LEU A 15 -0.27 1.61 0.59
C LEU A 15 0.12 1.90 -0.86
N ARG A 16 -0.25 3.10 -1.34
CA ARG A 16 0.09 3.56 -2.69
C ARG A 16 1.60 3.63 -2.85
N LEU A 17 2.28 4.32 -1.94
CA LEU A 17 3.74 4.45 -1.95
C LEU A 17 4.43 3.08 -1.77
N LEU A 18 3.86 2.20 -0.95
CA LEU A 18 4.34 0.82 -0.80
C LEU A 18 4.27 0.00 -2.08
N SER A 19 3.18 0.17 -2.83
CA SER A 19 2.93 -0.50 -4.11
C SER A 19 3.83 0.04 -5.22
N ASP A 20 4.25 1.30 -5.10
CA ASP A 20 5.27 1.93 -5.95
C ASP A 20 6.69 1.35 -5.72
N GLY A 21 6.89 0.57 -4.65
CA GLY A 21 8.18 -0.02 -4.31
C GLY A 21 9.01 0.82 -3.34
N LEU A 22 8.50 1.95 -2.85
CA LEU A 22 9.21 2.81 -1.90
C LEU A 22 9.49 2.11 -0.57
N GLN A 23 10.63 2.42 0.06
CA GLN A 23 10.97 1.88 1.38
C GLN A 23 10.27 2.67 2.48
N ASN A 24 10.13 2.09 3.67
CA ASN A 24 9.51 2.76 4.83
C ASN A 24 10.15 4.12 5.14
N LYS A 25 11.48 4.24 4.93
CA LYS A 25 12.25 5.49 5.02
C LYS A 25 11.79 6.56 4.05
N GLU A 26 11.57 6.17 2.81
CA GLU A 26 11.12 7.09 1.75
C GLU A 26 9.67 7.50 2.00
N ILE A 27 8.81 6.55 2.37
CA ILE A 27 7.42 6.81 2.75
C ILE A 27 7.34 7.79 3.92
N ALA A 28 8.18 7.58 4.94
CA ALA A 28 8.29 8.47 6.09
C ALA A 28 8.69 9.89 5.67
N ARG A 29 9.66 10.03 4.75
CA ARG A 29 10.08 11.32 4.19
C ARG A 29 8.96 11.99 3.38
N THR A 30 8.29 11.24 2.51
CA THR A 30 7.20 11.75 1.66
C THR A 30 6.03 12.27 2.50
N LEU A 31 5.68 11.54 3.57
CA LEU A 31 4.57 11.89 4.45
C LEU A 31 4.97 12.81 5.61
N ALA A 32 6.25 13.20 5.70
CA ALA A 32 6.84 13.97 6.79
C ALA A 32 6.57 13.37 8.19
N ILE A 33 6.62 12.04 8.31
CA ILE A 33 6.45 11.27 9.55
C ILE A 33 7.70 10.43 9.84
N THR A 34 7.71 9.72 10.98
CA THR A 34 8.82 8.83 11.33
C THR A 34 8.60 7.41 10.78
N GLU A 35 9.68 6.66 10.58
CA GLU A 35 9.62 5.25 10.18
C GLU A 35 8.78 4.41 11.16
N ASN A 36 8.91 4.68 12.46
CA ASN A 36 8.14 3.99 13.50
C ASN A 36 6.64 4.29 13.38
N THR A 37 6.26 5.51 12.99
CA THR A 37 4.87 5.88 12.69
C THR A 37 4.37 5.11 11.48
N VAL A 38 5.17 4.99 10.42
CA VAL A 38 4.85 4.17 9.24
C VAL A 38 4.63 2.70 9.64
N GLU A 39 5.54 2.11 10.44
CA GLU A 39 5.40 0.72 10.90
C GLU A 39 4.13 0.51 11.74
N THR A 40 3.79 1.48 12.59
CA THR A 40 2.55 1.45 13.37
C THR A 40 1.32 1.46 12.46
N HIS A 41 1.30 2.37 11.48
CA HIS A 41 0.23 2.42 10.49
C HIS A 41 0.14 1.13 9.67
N LEU A 42 1.28 0.54 9.29
CA LEU A 42 1.31 -0.73 8.58
C LEU A 42 0.75 -1.86 9.41
N ARG A 43 1.07 -1.95 10.70
CA ARG A 43 0.53 -2.97 11.59
C ARG A 43 -0.99 -2.88 11.67
N HIS A 44 -1.55 -1.67 11.83
CA HIS A 44 -3.00 -1.47 11.91
C HIS A 44 -3.68 -1.83 10.58
N MET A 45 -3.07 -1.43 9.48
CA MET A 45 -3.55 -1.68 8.14
C MET A 45 -3.49 -3.18 7.78
N TYR A 46 -2.41 -3.86 8.15
CA TYR A 46 -2.22 -5.30 8.00
C TYR A 46 -3.25 -6.09 8.79
N ALA A 47 -3.56 -5.66 10.02
CA ALA A 47 -4.64 -6.26 10.81
C ALA A 47 -6.01 -6.06 10.15
N LYS A 48 -6.32 -4.85 9.65
CA LYS A 48 -7.58 -4.56 8.95
C LYS A 48 -7.75 -5.33 7.64
N LEU A 49 -6.66 -5.48 6.90
CA LEU A 49 -6.63 -6.17 5.62
C LEU A 49 -6.38 -7.67 5.78
N GLU A 50 -6.09 -8.18 6.97
CA GLU A 50 -5.73 -9.58 7.19
C GLU A 50 -4.55 -10.02 6.27
N VAL A 51 -3.59 -9.13 6.05
CA VAL A 51 -2.37 -9.40 5.26
C VAL A 51 -1.16 -9.43 6.17
N TYR A 52 -0.21 -10.31 5.86
CA TYR A 52 0.98 -10.51 6.71
C TYR A 52 2.27 -9.98 6.08
N ASN A 53 2.28 -9.78 4.76
CA ASN A 53 3.47 -9.39 4.01
C ASN A 53 3.21 -8.14 3.19
N ARG A 54 4.25 -7.30 3.04
CA ARG A 54 4.29 -6.17 2.10
C ARG A 54 3.79 -6.57 0.71
N THR A 55 4.27 -7.68 0.17
CA THR A 55 3.85 -8.19 -1.14
C THR A 55 2.36 -8.53 -1.19
N GLN A 56 1.81 -9.10 -0.12
CA GLN A 56 0.38 -9.39 -0.03
C GLN A 56 -0.43 -8.09 0.04
N ALA A 57 0.02 -7.09 0.79
CA ALA A 57 -0.62 -5.78 0.86
C ALA A 57 -0.64 -5.08 -0.51
N SER A 58 0.50 -5.02 -1.20
CA SER A 58 0.60 -4.46 -2.56
C SER A 58 -0.28 -5.24 -3.55
N ARG A 59 -0.26 -6.57 -3.49
CA ARG A 59 -1.13 -7.40 -4.35
C ARG A 59 -2.61 -7.16 -4.08
N ARG A 60 -3.02 -7.06 -2.81
CA ARG A 60 -4.40 -6.73 -2.42
C ARG A 60 -4.81 -5.36 -2.95
N TYR A 61 -3.93 -4.37 -2.87
CA TYR A 61 -4.17 -3.02 -3.42
C TYR A 61 -4.36 -3.03 -4.94
N LEU A 62 -3.51 -3.77 -5.66
CA LEU A 62 -3.64 -3.95 -7.10
C LEU A 62 -4.90 -4.75 -7.49
N GLN A 63 -5.32 -5.71 -6.66
CA GLN A 63 -6.53 -6.51 -6.91
C GLN A 63 -7.83 -5.79 -6.55
N GLY A 64 -7.81 -4.85 -5.61
CA GLY A 64 -8.99 -4.10 -5.17
C GLY A 64 -9.14 -2.73 -5.84
N GLN A 65 -8.17 -2.31 -6.66
CA GLN A 65 -8.39 -1.29 -7.68
C GLN A 65 -9.19 -1.92 -8.82
N GLU A 66 -10.51 -1.75 -8.83
CA GLU A 66 -11.20 -1.72 -10.13
C GLU A 66 -10.54 -0.62 -10.98
N PRO A 67 -10.16 -0.93 -12.23
CA PRO A 67 -9.19 -0.15 -12.97
C PRO A 67 -9.83 1.12 -13.51
N SER A 68 -9.76 2.20 -12.73
CA SER A 68 -9.94 3.56 -13.26
C SER A 68 -8.59 4.14 -13.69
N THR A 69 -7.89 3.42 -14.55
CA THR A 69 -7.09 3.93 -15.69
C THR A 69 -6.31 2.78 -16.32
N PRO A 70 -6.58 2.42 -17.58
CA PRO A 70 -5.67 1.63 -18.37
C PRO A 70 -4.63 2.59 -18.93
N ASP A 71 -3.47 2.70 -18.29
CA ASP A 71 -2.28 3.21 -18.98
C ASP A 71 -1.15 2.19 -18.86
N THR A 72 -1.28 1.20 -19.73
CA THR A 72 -0.24 0.75 -20.65
C THR A 72 1.12 0.34 -20.06
N LEU A 73 1.35 -0.97 -20.16
CA LEU A 73 2.65 -1.64 -20.40
C LEU A 73 3.76 -1.48 -19.34
N CYS A 74 4.07 -2.60 -18.68
CA CYS A 74 5.36 -3.28 -18.89
C CYS A 74 5.28 -4.71 -18.32
N VAL A 75 4.67 -5.63 -19.06
CA VAL A 75 4.92 -7.06 -18.85
C VAL A 75 6.34 -7.32 -19.34
N VAL A 76 7.33 -7.29 -18.44
CA VAL A 76 8.57 -8.02 -18.67
C VAL A 76 8.51 -9.28 -17.85
N ARG A 77 7.91 -10.29 -18.48
CA ARG A 77 8.37 -11.66 -18.35
C ARG A 77 9.66 -11.76 -19.15
N SER A 78 10.79 -11.90 -18.44
CA SER A 78 12.02 -12.50 -18.94
C SER A 78 12.52 -13.46 -17.87
#